data_AF-A0A1C5LZZ0-F1
#
_entry.id   AF-A0A1C5LZZ0-F1
#
_cell.length_a   1.000
_cell.length_b   1.000
_cell.length_c   1.000
_cell.angle_alpha   90.00
_cell.angle_beta   90.00
_cell.angle_gamma   90.00
#
_symmetry.space_group_name_H-M   'P 1'
#
loop_
_entity.id
_entity.type
_entity.pdbx_description
1 polymer ?
#
loop_
_entity_poly.entity_id
_entity_poly.type
_entity_poly.pdbx_seq_one_letter_code
_entity_poly.pdbx_strand_id
1 'polypeptide(L)'
;MWQQIFLIFVGLSSGIIIAGGVVGLMIGLSIVPRYAGITHTADHMLLYEDMTFLGIVLGNLFCLFQPSLPLGNIFLILYGIFSGIFLGSWILALAEVADVFPVFCRRIHLTRGLPVIIIAIAAGKFAGCFLFYFLRWQ
;
A
#
# COMPACT_ATOMS: atom_id res chain seq x y z
N MET A 1 -24.13 -16.76 20.40
CA MET A 1 -24.75 -16.56 19.06
C MET A 1 -24.70 -15.10 18.61
N TRP A 2 -25.36 -14.15 19.30
CA TRP A 2 -25.37 -12.73 18.88
C TRP A 2 -23.97 -12.09 18.74
N GLN A 3 -23.06 -12.39 19.67
CA GLN A 3 -21.67 -11.90 19.62
C GLN A 3 -20.92 -12.41 18.38
N GLN A 4 -21.13 -13.67 17.97
CA GLN A 4 -20.48 -14.26 16.80
C GLN A 4 -21.00 -13.64 15.50
N ILE A 5 -22.31 -13.39 15.40
CA ILE A 5 -22.92 -12.70 14.25
C ILE A 5 -22.36 -11.28 14.13
N PHE A 6 -22.22 -10.57 15.25
CA PHE A 6 -21.62 -9.24 15.28
C PHE A 6 -20.14 -9.27 14.85
N LEU A 7 -19.35 -10.22 15.36
CA LEU A 7 -17.95 -10.42 14.98
C LEU A 7 -17.79 -10.72 13.48
N ILE A 8 -18.68 -11.54 12.90
CA ILE A 8 -18.70 -11.83 11.47
C ILE A 8 -18.99 -10.56 10.66
N PHE A 9 -19.98 -9.77 11.08
CA PHE A 9 -20.35 -8.53 10.41
C PHE A 9 -19.21 -7.51 10.46
N VAL A 10 -18.60 -7.30 11.63
CA VAL A 10 -17.45 -6.41 11.81
C VAL A 10 -16.28 -6.90 10.97
N GLY A 11 -15.97 -8.20 11.03
CA GLY A 11 -14.90 -8.81 10.24
C GLY A 11 -15.09 -8.59 8.74
N LEU A 12 -16.28 -8.86 8.21
CA LEU A 12 -16.61 -8.61 6.79
C LEU A 12 -16.50 -7.14 6.43
N SER A 13 -17.04 -6.23 7.25
CA SER A 13 -16.98 -4.79 6.99
C SER A 13 -15.53 -4.27 6.95
N SER A 14 -14.70 -4.69 7.91
CA SER A 14 -13.28 -4.34 7.94
C SER A 14 -12.53 -4.95 6.75
N GLY A 15 -12.85 -6.19 6.38
CA GLY A 15 -12.23 -6.87 5.25
C GLY A 15 -12.50 -6.16 3.93
N ILE A 16 -13.74 -5.73 3.70
CA ILE A 16 -14.12 -4.97 2.50
C ILE A 16 -13.36 -3.63 2.44
N ILE A 17 -13.26 -2.91 3.55
CA ILE A 17 -12.54 -1.62 3.60
C ILE A 17 -11.05 -1.82 3.29
N ILE A 18 -10.41 -2.82 3.92
CA ILE A 18 -8.99 -3.11 3.72
C ILE A 18 -8.73 -3.57 2.29
N ALA A 19 -9.56 -4.47 1.75
CA ALA A 19 -9.43 -4.94 0.37
C ALA A 19 -9.59 -3.79 -0.63
N GLY A 20 -10.58 -2.91 -0.42
CA GLY A 20 -10.76 -1.71 -1.23
C GLY A 20 -9.55 -0.78 -1.18
N GLY A 21 -8.94 -0.59 0.00
CA GLY A 21 -7.72 0.19 0.17
C GLY A 21 -6.52 -0.40 -0.58
N VAL A 22 -6.33 -1.72 -0.50
CA VAL A 22 -5.23 -2.42 -1.19
C VAL A 22 -5.39 -2.35 -2.71
N VAL A 23 -6.60 -2.63 -3.23
CA VAL A 23 -6.88 -2.55 -4.67
C VAL A 23 -6.76 -1.11 -5.17
N GLY A 24 -7.28 -0.15 -4.42
CA GLY A 24 -7.16 1.27 -4.75
C GLY A 24 -5.71 1.74 -4.81
N LEU A 25 -4.86 1.27 -3.90
CA LEU A 25 -3.43 1.58 -3.90
C LEU A 25 -2.69 0.92 -5.09
N MET A 26 -2.99 -0.35 -5.39
CA MET A 26 -2.42 -1.08 -6.53
C MET A 26 -2.69 -0.37 -7.86
N ILE A 27 -3.95 0.03 -8.09
CA ILE A 27 -4.38 0.73 -9.30
C ILE A 27 -3.84 2.18 -9.29
N GLY A 28 -3.95 2.87 -8.16
CA GLY A 28 -3.53 4.27 -8.02
C GLY A 28 -2.03 4.47 -8.25
N LEU A 29 -1.19 3.52 -7.82
CA LEU A 29 0.25 3.52 -8.12
C LEU A 29 0.59 2.96 -9.50
N SER A 30 -0.39 2.40 -10.23
CA SER A 30 -0.21 1.86 -11.57
C SER A 30 0.95 0.84 -11.69
N ILE A 31 1.21 0.08 -10.62
CA ILE A 31 2.31 -0.90 -10.57
C ILE A 31 2.06 -2.04 -11.57
N VAL A 32 0.84 -2.58 -11.57
CA VAL A 32 0.40 -3.65 -12.47
C VAL A 32 0.49 -3.24 -13.95
N PRO A 33 -0.14 -2.14 -14.41
CA PRO A 33 -0.04 -1.72 -15.81
C PRO A 33 1.39 -1.35 -16.22
N ARG A 34 2.23 -0.87 -15.28
CA ARG A 34 3.65 -0.62 -15.55
C ARG A 34 4.42 -1.90 -15.88
N TYR A 35 4.22 -2.98 -15.12
CA TYR A 35 4.85 -4.26 -15.45
C TYR A 35 4.35 -4.82 -16.78
N ALA A 36 3.06 -4.73 -17.06
CA ALA A 36 2.48 -5.12 -18.35
C ALA A 36 3.08 -4.29 -19.51
N GLY A 37 3.33 -3.00 -19.29
CA GLY A 37 3.99 -2.12 -20.25
C GLY A 37 5.45 -2.48 -20.51
N ILE A 38 6.25 -2.74 -19.47
CA ILE A 38 7.67 -3.13 -19.61
C ILE A 38 7.81 -4.48 -20.32
N THR A 39 6.95 -5.44 -19.99
CA THR A 39 6.93 -6.77 -20.61
C THR A 39 6.28 -6.78 -22.00
N HIS A 40 5.82 -5.62 -22.50
CA HIS A 40 5.10 -5.48 -23.77
C HIS A 40 3.92 -6.46 -23.89
N THR A 41 3.30 -6.81 -22.76
CA THR A 41 2.23 -7.81 -22.66
C THR A 41 0.98 -7.16 -22.05
N ALA A 42 0.56 -6.02 -22.63
CA ALA A 42 -0.65 -5.32 -22.20
C ALA A 42 -1.92 -6.15 -22.42
N ASP A 43 -1.92 -7.05 -23.41
CA ASP A 43 -3.05 -7.93 -23.73
C ASP A 43 -3.41 -8.90 -22.60
N HIS A 44 -2.47 -9.16 -21.67
CA HIS A 44 -2.68 -10.09 -20.55
C HIS A 44 -2.80 -9.36 -19.19
N MET A 45 -3.35 -8.14 -19.18
CA MET A 45 -3.48 -7.35 -17.95
C MET A 45 -4.27 -8.06 -16.85
N LEU A 46 -5.34 -8.78 -17.21
CA LEU A 46 -6.15 -9.57 -16.25
C LEU A 46 -5.33 -10.63 -15.53
N LEU A 47 -4.38 -11.29 -16.23
CA LEU A 47 -3.52 -12.29 -15.58
C LEU A 47 -2.60 -11.66 -14.53
N TYR A 48 -2.08 -10.46 -14.78
CA TYR A 48 -1.26 -9.76 -13.78
C TYR A 48 -2.10 -9.37 -12.55
N GLU A 49 -3.34 -8.91 -12.76
CA GLU A 49 -4.27 -8.60 -11.66
C GLU A 49 -4.62 -9.84 -10.85
N ASP A 50 -4.94 -10.96 -11.51
CA ASP A 50 -5.27 -12.23 -10.85
C ASP A 50 -4.10 -12.77 -10.02
N MET A 51 -2.88 -12.73 -10.57
CA MET A 51 -1.67 -13.16 -9.84
C MET A 51 -1.38 -12.27 -8.63
N THR A 52 -1.65 -10.97 -8.78
CA THR A 52 -1.50 -9.99 -7.69
C THR A 52 -2.53 -10.24 -6.59
N PHE A 53 -3.79 -10.49 -6.97
CA PHE A 53 -4.86 -10.83 -6.04
C PHE A 53 -4.56 -12.14 -5.30
N LEU A 54 -4.10 -13.16 -6.02
CA LEU A 54 -3.67 -14.43 -5.45
C LEU A 54 -2.53 -14.22 -4.43
N GLY A 55 -1.55 -13.36 -4.76
CA GLY A 55 -0.48 -12.97 -3.83
C GLY A 55 -1.00 -12.31 -2.55
N ILE A 56 -1.98 -11.42 -2.64
CA ILE A 56 -2.63 -10.79 -1.46
C ILE A 56 -3.34 -11.83 -0.60
N VAL A 57 -4.10 -12.74 -1.22
CA VAL A 57 -4.83 -13.81 -0.52
C VAL A 57 -3.85 -14.74 0.21
N LEU A 58 -2.81 -15.20 -0.48
CA LEU A 58 -1.78 -16.03 0.13
C LEU A 58 -1.05 -15.29 1.25
N GLY A 59 -0.65 -14.04 1.04
CA GLY A 59 0.02 -13.22 2.05
C GLY A 59 -0.85 -13.01 3.29
N ASN A 60 -2.15 -12.81 3.12
CA ASN A 60 -3.10 -12.70 4.23
C ASN A 60 -3.20 -14.02 5.01
N LEU A 61 -3.32 -15.15 4.31
CA LEU A 61 -3.33 -16.48 4.92
C LEU A 61 -2.04 -16.75 5.72
N PHE A 62 -0.87 -16.41 5.16
CA PHE A 62 0.42 -16.53 5.86
C PHE A 62 0.49 -15.66 7.11
N CYS A 63 0.01 -14.42 7.04
CA CYS A 63 0.00 -13.51 8.18
C CYS A 63 -0.95 -13.97 9.30
N LEU A 64 -2.11 -14.52 8.93
CA LEU A 64 -3.17 -14.90 9.87
C LEU A 64 -2.92 -16.26 10.52
N PHE A 65 -2.52 -17.27 9.75
CA PHE A 65 -2.30 -18.62 10.26
C PHE A 65 -0.87 -18.85 10.76
N GLN A 66 0.07 -17.95 10.45
CA GLN A 66 1.49 -18.06 10.75
C GLN A 66 2.02 -19.50 10.62
N PRO A 67 1.75 -20.18 9.49
CA PRO A 67 2.18 -21.56 9.35
C PRO A 67 3.71 -21.60 9.45
N SER A 68 4.23 -22.46 10.32
CA SER A 68 5.66 -22.73 10.40
C SER A 68 6.09 -23.41 9.12
N LEU A 69 6.48 -22.62 8.12
CA LEU A 69 7.06 -23.10 6.88
C LEU A 69 8.53 -23.43 7.14
N PRO A 70 8.95 -24.71 7.13
CA PRO A 70 10.35 -25.08 7.18
C PRO A 70 10.98 -24.92 5.79
N LEU A 71 10.66 -23.82 5.09
CA LEU A 71 11.32 -23.48 3.86
C LEU A 71 12.67 -22.84 4.22
N GLY A 72 13.72 -23.63 4.09
CA GLY A 72 15.08 -23.24 4.45
C GLY A 72 15.60 -22.00 3.69
N ASN A 73 16.87 -21.68 3.90
CA ASN A 73 17.50 -20.42 3.47
C ASN A 73 17.31 -20.06 1.99
N ILE A 74 17.15 -21.06 1.10
CA ILE A 74 16.95 -20.84 -0.34
C ILE A 74 15.64 -20.07 -0.62
N PHE A 75 14.55 -20.42 0.07
CA PHE A 75 13.28 -19.73 -0.09
C PHE A 75 13.32 -18.30 0.44
N LEU A 76 14.00 -18.08 1.57
CA LEU A 76 14.22 -16.75 2.14
C LEU A 76 14.99 -15.84 1.17
N ILE A 77 16.03 -16.35 0.51
CA ILE A 77 16.79 -15.60 -0.50
C ILE A 77 15.89 -15.25 -1.68
N LEU A 78 15.14 -16.24 -2.20
CA LEU A 78 14.25 -16.03 -3.34
C LEU A 78 13.15 -15.01 -3.01
N TYR A 79 12.52 -15.15 -1.85
CA TYR A 79 11.52 -14.20 -1.34
C TYR A 79 12.12 -12.80 -1.16
N GLY A 80 13.34 -12.69 -0.62
CA GLY A 80 14.04 -11.41 -0.46
C GLY A 80 14.27 -10.69 -1.78
N ILE A 81 14.68 -11.41 -2.82
CA ILE A 81 14.87 -10.85 -4.17
C ILE A 81 13.54 -10.33 -4.73
N PHE A 82 12.48 -11.15 -4.69
CA PHE A 82 11.17 -10.74 -5.20
C PHE A 82 10.57 -9.57 -4.40
N SER A 83 10.67 -9.61 -3.08
CA SER A 83 10.25 -8.51 -2.21
C SER A 83 11.03 -7.23 -2.50
N GLY A 84 12.32 -7.33 -2.81
CA GLY A 84 13.16 -6.19 -3.18
C GLY A 84 12.74 -5.56 -4.51
N ILE A 85 12.48 -6.37 -5.53
CA ILE A 85 12.00 -5.91 -6.85
C ILE A 85 10.64 -5.20 -6.70
N PHE A 86 9.72 -5.81 -5.94
CA PHE A 86 8.41 -5.24 -5.66
C PHE A 86 8.52 -3.92 -4.90
N LEU A 87 9.30 -3.88 -3.82
CA LEU A 87 9.51 -2.67 -3.02
C LEU A 87 10.16 -1.55 -3.84
N GLY A 88 11.15 -1.88 -4.68
CA GLY A 88 11.79 -0.89 -5.56
C GLY A 88 10.80 -0.28 -6.55
N SER A 89 9.92 -1.10 -7.12
CA SER A 89 8.88 -0.63 -8.05
C SER A 89 7.82 0.23 -7.34
N TRP A 90 7.50 -0.11 -6.09
CA TRP A 90 6.63 0.70 -5.24
C TRP A 90 7.24 2.08 -4.96
N ILE A 91 8.51 2.15 -4.54
CA ILE A 91 9.20 3.41 -4.25
C ILE A 91 9.23 4.31 -5.50
N LEU A 92 9.53 3.75 -6.66
CA LEU A 92 9.52 4.49 -7.93
C LEU A 92 8.13 5.04 -8.27
N ALA A 93 7.08 4.22 -8.13
CA ALA A 93 5.71 4.65 -8.37
C ALA A 93 5.28 5.77 -7.39
N LEU A 94 5.67 5.67 -6.12
CA LEU A 94 5.41 6.73 -5.13
C LEU A 94 6.13 8.03 -5.48
N ALA A 95 7.39 7.95 -5.95
CA ALA A 95 8.14 9.13 -6.36
C ALA A 95 7.44 9.86 -7.52
N GLU A 96 6.95 9.14 -8.51
CA GLU A 96 6.22 9.74 -9.63
C GLU A 96 4.90 10.37 -9.20
N VAL A 97 4.13 9.71 -8.33
CA VAL A 97 2.91 10.30 -7.78
C VAL A 97 3.22 11.55 -6.95
N ALA A 98 4.33 11.55 -6.20
CA ALA A 98 4.78 12.72 -5.45
C ALA A 98 5.18 13.89 -6.37
N ASP A 99 5.81 13.61 -7.52
CA ASP A 99 6.19 14.64 -8.51
C ASP A 99 4.98 15.25 -9.23
N VAL A 100 3.88 14.50 -9.36
CA VAL A 100 2.62 15.01 -9.93
C VAL A 100 1.94 16.00 -8.98
N PHE A 101 2.13 15.88 -7.67
CA PHE A 101 1.45 16.73 -6.68
C PHE A 101 1.74 18.24 -6.85
N PRO A 102 3.01 18.71 -7.00
CA PRO A 102 3.29 20.10 -7.31
C PRO A 102 2.65 20.59 -8.62
N VAL A 103 2.57 19.74 -9.64
CA VAL A 103 1.95 20.07 -10.94
C VAL A 103 0.45 20.26 -10.75
N PHE A 104 -0.21 19.35 -10.03
CA PHE A 104 -1.62 19.46 -9.68
C PHE A 104 -1.92 20.76 -8.92
N CYS A 105 -1.12 21.08 -7.90
CA CYS A 105 -1.28 22.32 -7.13
C CYS A 105 -1.12 23.59 -7.99
N ARG A 106 -0.24 23.56 -9.00
CA ARG A 106 -0.12 24.66 -9.99
C ARG A 106 -1.36 24.76 -10.89
N ARG A 107 -1.93 23.63 -11.34
CA ARG A 107 -3.14 23.58 -12.19
C ARG A 107 -4.37 24.16 -11.51
N ILE A 108 -4.53 23.94 -10.20
CA ILE A 108 -5.63 24.50 -9.40
C ILE A 108 -5.35 25.93 -8.91
N HIS A 109 -4.31 26.60 -9.42
CA HIS A 109 -3.87 27.94 -9.01
C HIS A 109 -3.56 28.10 -7.51
N LEU A 110 -3.28 27.02 -6.80
CA LEU A 110 -2.90 27.01 -5.37
C LEU A 110 -1.40 27.25 -5.17
N THR A 111 -0.79 28.06 -6.03
CA THR A 111 0.67 28.29 -6.01
C THR A 111 1.13 29.16 -4.85
N ARG A 112 0.29 30.08 -4.37
CA ARG A 112 0.61 30.95 -3.23
C ARG A 112 0.34 30.31 -1.86
N GLY A 113 -0.58 29.35 -1.77
CA GLY A 113 -0.95 28.68 -0.50
C GLY A 113 -0.10 27.44 -0.17
N LEU A 114 0.64 26.91 -1.15
CA LEU A 114 1.40 25.67 -1.03
C LEU A 114 2.45 25.70 0.11
N PRO A 115 3.26 26.77 0.30
CA PRO A 115 4.19 26.84 1.41
C PRO A 115 3.49 26.83 2.78
N VAL A 116 2.34 27.50 2.89
CA VAL A 116 1.55 27.55 4.13
C VAL A 116 1.01 26.16 4.47
N ILE A 117 0.53 25.43 3.46
CA ILE A 117 0.05 24.05 3.62
C ILE A 117 1.19 23.14 4.09
N ILE A 118 2.37 23.24 3.48
CA ILE A 118 3.54 22.43 3.89
C ILE A 118 3.91 22.72 5.35
N ILE A 119 3.95 23.99 5.75
CA ILE A 119 4.27 24.38 7.13
C ILE A 119 3.19 23.87 8.10
N ALA A 120 1.90 23.96 7.72
CA ALA A 120 0.80 23.46 8.55
C ALA A 120 0.88 21.94 8.74
N ILE A 121 1.19 21.19 7.68
CA ILE A 121 1.40 19.73 7.76
C ILE A 121 2.61 19.40 8.64
N ALA A 122 3.71 20.13 8.48
CA ALA A 122 4.92 19.95 9.29
C ALA A 122 4.65 20.25 10.78
N ALA A 123 3.92 21.33 11.08
CA ALA A 123 3.53 21.69 12.43
C ALA A 123 2.59 20.63 13.06
N GLY A 124 1.62 20.11 12.29
CA GLY A 124 0.75 19.03 12.73
C GLY A 124 1.51 17.74 13.05
N LYS A 125 2.45 17.34 12.18
CA LYS A 125 3.34 16.19 12.45
C LYS A 125 4.22 16.41 13.67
N PHE A 126 4.78 17.61 13.83
CA PHE A 126 5.59 17.97 14.98
C PHE A 126 4.78 17.87 16.29
N ALA A 127 3.59 18.48 16.31
CA ALA A 127 2.69 18.43 17.47
C ALA A 127 2.24 16.99 17.79
N GLY A 128 1.94 16.19 16.75
CA GLY A 128 1.59 14.78 16.91
C GLY A 128 2.73 13.95 17.52
N CYS A 129 3.95 14.11 17.02
CA CYS A 129 5.13 13.46 17.59
C CYS A 129 5.41 13.91 19.03
N PHE A 130 5.24 15.21 19.31
CA PHE A 130 5.43 15.76 20.65
C PHE A 130 4.40 15.20 21.64
N LEU A 131 3.12 15.14 21.25
CA LEU A 131 2.05 14.53 22.04
C LEU A 131 2.29 13.03 22.25
N PHE A 132 2.65 12.29 21.20
CA PHE A 132 2.96 10.87 21.31
C PHE A 132 4.08 10.60 22.34
N TYR A 133 5.12 11.42 22.32
CA TYR A 133 6.21 11.35 23.30
C TYR A 133 5.75 11.71 24.72
N PHE A 134 4.94 12.77 24.87
CA PHE A 134 4.44 13.21 26.17
C PHE A 134 3.46 12.22 26.80
N LEU A 135 2.60 11.59 26.00
CA LEU A 135 1.61 10.62 26.46
C LEU A 135 2.18 9.22 26.68
N ARG A 136 3.46 8.96 26.35
CA ARG A 136 4.11 7.65 26.55
C ARG A 136 3.28 6.49 25.97
N TRP A 137 2.62 6.69 24.84
CA TRP A 137 2.00 5.58 24.10
C TRP A 137 3.12 4.71 23.50
N GLN A 138 3.58 3.73 24.27
CA GLN A 138 4.33 2.58 23.78
C GLN A 138 3.39 1.40 23.55
#